data_AF-A0A969QIY9-F1
#
_entry.id   AF-A0A969QIY9-F1
#
_cell.length_a   1.000
_cell.length_b   1.000
_cell.length_c   1.000
_cell.angle_alpha   90.00
_cell.angle_beta   90.00
_cell.angle_gamma   90.00
#
_symmetry.space_group_name_H-M   'P 1'
#
loop_
_entity.id
_entity.type
_entity.pdbx_description
1 polymer ?
#
loop_
_entity_poly.entity_id
_entity_poly.type
_entity_poly.pdbx_seq_one_letter_code
_entity_poly.pdbx_strand_id
1 'polypeptide(L)' 'MTANNLQLINILNIGISLLLVVMTFLFIIRIVLTWYPQVESQKMPFSLVIAPTEPFLAPSRKLIPPIGGVDITPI' A
#
# COMPACT_ATOMS: atom_id res chain seq x y z
N MET A 1 1.13 23.30 -26.41
CA MET A 1 2.06 22.53 -25.55
C MET A 1 3.11 21.92 -26.46
N THR A 2 4.41 22.13 -26.22
CA THR A 2 5.49 21.60 -27.08
C THR A 2 5.57 20.07 -26.98
N ALA A 3 6.07 19.38 -28.01
CA ALA A 3 6.16 17.92 -28.04
C ALA A 3 6.89 17.32 -26.80
N ASN A 4 7.88 18.04 -26.27
CA ASN A 4 8.61 17.68 -25.06
C ASN A 4 7.72 17.66 -23.81
N ASN A 5 6.76 18.59 -23.69
CA ASN A 5 5.84 18.64 -22.55
C ASN A 5 4.87 17.45 -22.58
N LEU A 6 4.47 17.01 -23.77
CA LEU A 6 3.58 15.86 -23.93
C LEU A 6 4.29 14.55 -23.58
N GLN A 7 5.56 14.40 -23.98
CA GLN A 7 6.37 13.25 -23.60
C GLN A 7 6.61 13.18 -22.09
N LEU A 8 6.87 14.32 -21.44
CA LEU A 8 7.04 14.38 -20.00
C LEU A 8 5.77 13.94 -19.26
N ILE A 9 4.59 14.43 -19.68
CA ILE A 9 3.31 14.03 -19.10
C ILE A 9 3.08 12.52 -19.26
N ASN A 10 3.40 11.95 -20.43
CA ASN A 10 3.23 10.51 -20.65
C ASN A 10 4.13 9.66 -19.76
N ILE A 11 5.39 10.06 -19.56
CA ILE A 11 6.32 9.36 -18.66
C ILE A 11 5.82 9.42 -17.21
N LEU A 12 5.35 10.59 -16.77
CA LEU A 12 4.78 10.77 -15.42
C LEU A 12 3.53 9.90 -15.23
N ASN A 13 2.64 9.87 -16.22
CA ASN A 13 1.43 9.05 -16.17
C ASN A 13 1.75 7.56 -16.06
N ILE A 14 2.74 7.07 -16.80
CA ILE A 14 3.19 5.67 -16.71
C ILE A 14 3.77 5.37 -15.33
N GLY A 15 4.62 6.26 -14.80
CA GLY A 15 5.21 6.10 -13.47
C GLY A 15 4.15 6.04 -12.36
N ILE A 16 3.16 6.94 -12.41
CA ILE A 16 2.04 6.95 -11.46
C ILE A 16 1.19 5.68 -11.63
N SER A 17 0.86 5.29 -12.87
CA SER A 17 0.07 4.09 -13.13
C SER A 17 0.76 2.84 -12.55
N LEU A 18 2.06 2.69 -12.75
CA LEU A 18 2.81 1.56 -12.23
C LEU A 18 2.85 1.57 -10.69
N LEU A 19 3.10 2.73 -10.09
CA LEU A 19 3.08 2.90 -8.64
C LEU A 19 1.74 2.49 -8.04
N LEU A 20 0.63 2.93 -8.65
CA LEU A 20 -0.72 2.56 -8.20
C LEU A 20 -0.96 1.06 -8.28
N VAL A 21 -0.60 0.42 -9.39
CA VAL A 21 -0.75 -1.05 -9.55
C VAL A 21 0.04 -1.80 -8.47
N VAL A 22 1.29 -1.41 -8.23
CA VAL A 22 2.12 -2.03 -7.18
C VAL A 22 1.49 -1.81 -5.81
N MET A 23 1.08 -0.58 -5.48
CA MET A 23 0.46 -0.28 -4.20
C MET A 23 -0.85 -1.06 -4.00
N THR A 24 -1.72 -1.13 -5.00
CA THR A 24 -2.94 -1.94 -4.96
C THR A 24 -2.62 -3.39 -4.66
N PHE A 25 -1.62 -3.96 -5.32
CA PHE A 25 -1.20 -5.34 -5.06
C PHE A 25 -0.68 -5.54 -3.63
N LEU A 26 0.11 -4.59 -3.11
CA LEU A 26 0.58 -4.62 -1.73
C LEU A 26 -0.56 -4.52 -0.72
N PHE A 27 -1.57 -3.68 -0.97
CA PHE A 27 -2.76 -3.59 -0.13
C PHE A 27 -3.57 -4.89 -0.12
N ILE A 28 -3.75 -5.55 -1.26
CA ILE A 28 -4.41 -6.86 -1.33
C ILE A 28 -3.67 -7.87 -0.46
N ILE A 29 -2.34 -7.95 -0.56
CA ILE A 29 -1.56 -8.83 0.32
C ILE A 29 -1.72 -8.40 1.78
N ARG A 30 -1.74 -7.08 2.06
CA ARG A 30 -1.93 -6.58 3.41
C ARG A 30 -3.23 -7.08 4.03
N ILE A 31 -4.34 -7.05 3.28
CA ILE A 31 -5.65 -7.57 3.70
C ILE A 31 -5.53 -9.04 4.05
N VAL A 32 -4.91 -9.87 3.20
CA VAL A 32 -4.72 -11.30 3.51
C VAL A 32 -3.89 -11.49 4.78
N LEU A 33 -2.85 -10.67 4.99
CA LEU A 33 -2.02 -10.72 6.19
C LEU A 33 -2.76 -10.27 7.46
N THR A 34 -3.83 -9.48 7.37
CA THR A 34 -4.61 -9.09 8.58
C THR A 34 -5.34 -10.29 9.18
N TRP A 35 -5.70 -11.27 8.36
CA TRP A 35 -6.38 -12.50 8.80
C TRP A 35 -5.47 -13.44 9.58
N TYR A 36 -4.15 -13.25 9.49
CA TYR A 36 -3.15 -14.04 10.20
C TYR A 36 -2.34 -13.16 11.19
N PRO A 37 -2.96 -12.67 12.29
CA PRO A 37 -2.31 -11.77 13.23
C PRO A 37 -1.12 -12.41 13.98
N GLN A 38 -0.99 -13.73 13.92
CA GLN A 38 0.13 -14.48 14.51
C GLN A 38 1.43 -14.38 13.69
N VAL A 39 1.38 -13.90 12.45
CA VAL A 39 2.55 -13.76 11.59
C VAL A 39 3.36 -12.55 12.04
N GLU A 40 4.67 -12.74 12.25
CA GLU A 40 5.60 -11.66 12.54
C GLU A 40 5.69 -10.68 11.36
N SER A 41 4.91 -9.61 11.42
CA SER A 41 4.80 -8.56 10.40
C SER A 41 6.14 -7.91 10.04
N GLN A 42 7.08 -7.87 10.98
CA GLN A 42 8.39 -7.24 10.79
C GLN A 42 9.44 -8.20 10.21
N LYS A 43 9.12 -9.49 10.06
CA LYS A 43 10.05 -10.48 9.51
C LYS A 43 10.00 -10.48 7.98
N MET A 44 11.14 -10.71 7.35
CA MET A 44 11.21 -10.93 5.90
C MET A 44 10.51 -12.27 5.56
N PRO A 45 9.66 -12.34 4.52
CA PRO A 45 9.41 -11.36 3.45
C PRO A 45 8.29 -10.33 3.73
N PHE A 46 7.51 -10.48 4.80
CA PHE A 46 6.30 -9.68 5.04
C PHE A 46 6.59 -8.19 5.25
N SER A 47 7.76 -7.86 5.81
CA SER A 47 8.23 -6.48 5.95
C SER A 47 8.24 -5.71 4.62
N LEU A 48 8.48 -6.38 3.48
CA LEU A 48 8.47 -5.75 2.15
C LEU A 48 7.09 -5.24 1.73
N VAL A 49 6.03 -5.83 2.29
CA VAL A 49 4.65 -5.40 2.03
C VAL A 49 4.21 -4.34 3.04
N ILE A 50 4.60 -4.53 4.30
CA ILE A 50 4.15 -3.69 5.41
C ILE A 50 4.87 -2.34 5.40
N ALA A 51 6.18 -2.30 5.21
CA ALA A 51 6.95 -1.05 5.20
C ALA A 51 6.43 0.01 4.21
N PRO A 52 6.12 -0.30 2.94
CA PRO A 52 5.60 0.69 1.99
C PRO A 52 4.13 1.09 2.23
N THR A 53 3.32 0.22 2.83
CA THR A 53 1.88 0.49 3.08
C THR A 53 1.63 1.18 4.43
N GLU A 54 2.52 1.01 5.40
CA GLU A 54 2.39 1.52 6.77
C GLU A 54 2.22 3.05 6.87
N PRO A 55 2.92 3.90 6.11
CA PRO A 55 2.74 5.35 6.18
C PRO A 55 1.32 5.81 5.83
N PHE A 56 0.62 5.04 4.99
CA PHE A 56 -0.77 5.31 4.62
C PHE A 56 -1.75 4.77 5.67
N LEU A 57 -1.44 3.63 6.28
CA LEU A 57 -2.31 2.96 7.23
C LEU A 57 -2.20 3.51 8.66
N ALA A 58 -1.01 3.91 9.11
CA ALA A 58 -0.79 4.39 10.48
C ALA A 58 -1.68 5.59 10.87
N PRO A 59 -1.91 6.59 10.00
CA PRO A 59 -2.88 7.66 10.27
C PRO A 59 -4.33 7.14 10.30
N SER A 60 -4.69 6.24 9.39
CA SER A 60 -6.05 5.70 9.29
C SER A 60 -6.46 4.89 10.53
N ARG A 61 -5.51 4.17 11.17
CA ARG A 61 -5.75 3.42 12.42
C ARG A 61 -6.09 4.30 13.62
N LYS A 62 -5.76 5.61 13.55
CA LYS A 62 -6.18 6.57 14.57
C LYS A 62 -7.67 6.91 14.46
N LEU A 63 -8.22 6.82 13.25
CA LEU A 63 -9.64 7.11 12.98
C LEU A 63 -10.50 5.85 13.13
N ILE A 64 -9.99 4.72 12.62
CA ILE A 64 -10.69 3.43 12.63
C ILE A 64 -9.81 2.45 13.42
N PRO A 65 -10.07 2.26 14.72
CA PRO A 65 -9.31 1.31 15.52
C PRO A 65 -9.56 -0.13 15.03
N PRO A 66 -8.62 -1.05 15.25
CA PRO A 66 -8.79 -2.47 14.94
C PRO A 66 -10.04 -3.03 15.60
N ILE A 67 -10.87 -3.76 14.83
CA ILE A 67 -12.07 -4.41 15.33
C ILE A 67 -11.76 -5.88 15.55
N GLY A 68 -11.98 -6.39 16.77
CA GLY A 68 -11.75 -7.80 17.09
C GLY A 68 -10.29 -8.25 17.00
N GLY A 69 -9.33 -7.33 17.17
CA GLY A 69 -7.89 -7.62 17.06
C GLY A 69 -7.37 -7.75 15.63
N VAL A 70 -8.21 -7.55 14.62
CA VAL A 70 -7.84 -7.55 13.21
C VAL A 70 -7.80 -6.11 12.70
N ASP A 71 -6.72 -5.77 12.01
CA ASP A 71 -6.58 -4.47 11.36
C ASP A 71 -7.42 -4.44 10.08
N ILE A 72 -8.47 -3.62 10.09
CA ILE A 72 -9.40 -3.44 8.96
C ILE A 72 -9.04 -2.25 8.06
N THR A 73 -8.04 -1.46 8.45
CA THR A 73 -7.60 -0.29 7.67
C THR A 73 -7.09 -0.54 6.25
N PRO A 74 -6.58 -1.75 5.88
CA PRO A 74 -6.17 -2.02 4.51
C PRO A 74 -7.30 -2.31 3.51
N ILE A 75 -8.55 -2.43 3.99
CA ILE A 75 -9.76 -2.65 3.17
C ILE A 75 -10.34 -1.30 2.75
#